data_AF-A0A0Q4JPD7-F1
#
_entry.id   AF-A0A0Q4JPD7-F1
#
_cell.length_a   1.000
_cell.length_b   1.000
_cell.length_c   1.000
_cell.angle_alpha   90.00
_cell.angle_beta   90.00
_cell.angle_gamma   90.00
#
_symmetry.space_group_name_H-M   'P 1'
#
loop_
_entity.id
_entity.type
_entity.pdbx_description
1 polymer ?
#
loop_
_entity_poly.entity_id
_entity_poly.type
_entity_poly.pdbx_seq_one_letter_code
_entity_poly.pdbx_strand_id
1 'polypeptide(L)'
;MSDLRNGIEEVCRDIMREAGNGEASNEVVLERVRRDFSDEIAKLSSQLENIALVKLLNEVSNRKGRIASGRAFPDLFGDYGNIPTQVTISRRIKKSTAELTIAEASLWLEAHTKQRDTAKHQAFRKMLEDLKSHQHFEDDTLATILERRRVSGQMELA
;
A
#
# COMPACT_ATOMS: atom_id res chain seq x y z
N MET A 1 27.60 -19.17 -4.37
CA MET A 1 26.59 -18.15 -4.77
C MET A 1 27.17 -17.12 -5.73
N SER A 2 28.44 -16.70 -5.59
CA SER A 2 29.12 -15.83 -6.57
C SER A 2 29.17 -16.45 -7.96
N ASP A 3 29.44 -17.75 -8.06
CA ASP A 3 29.78 -18.37 -9.34
C ASP A 3 28.55 -18.56 -10.24
N LEU A 4 27.44 -19.06 -9.69
CA LEU A 4 26.17 -19.15 -10.41
C LEU A 4 25.64 -17.77 -10.81
N ARG A 5 25.80 -16.76 -9.95
CA ARG A 5 25.39 -15.39 -10.27
C ARG A 5 26.20 -14.82 -11.43
N ASN A 6 27.53 -14.92 -11.37
CA ASN A 6 28.41 -14.44 -12.42
C ASN A 6 28.14 -15.18 -13.74
N GLY A 7 27.86 -16.48 -13.68
CA GLY A 7 27.45 -17.29 -14.82
C GLY A 7 26.13 -16.83 -15.46
N ILE A 8 25.12 -16.51 -14.65
CA ILE A 8 23.86 -15.92 -15.13
C ILE A 8 24.11 -14.56 -15.79
N GLU A 9 24.97 -13.71 -15.22
CA GLU A 9 25.32 -12.41 -15.79
C GLU A 9 26.08 -12.53 -17.12
N GLU A 10 26.89 -13.57 -17.30
CA GLU A 10 27.54 -13.90 -18.57
C GLU A 10 26.55 -14.41 -19.61
N VAL A 11 25.67 -15.34 -19.25
CA VAL A 11 24.61 -15.85 -20.14
C VAL A 11 23.72 -14.72 -20.65
N CYS A 12 23.32 -13.79 -19.77
CA CYS A 12 22.54 -12.61 -20.18
C CYS A 12 23.30 -11.76 -21.21
N ARG A 13 24.59 -11.48 -20.98
CA ARG A 13 25.42 -10.68 -21.91
C ARG A 13 25.60 -11.37 -23.26
N ASP A 14 25.77 -12.68 -23.25
CA ASP A 14 25.91 -13.46 -24.48
C ASP A 14 24.63 -13.46 -25.30
N ILE A 15 23.47 -13.65 -24.66
CA ILE A 15 22.17 -13.60 -25.33
C ILE A 15 21.91 -12.20 -25.89
N MET A 16 22.19 -11.13 -25.13
CA MET A 16 22.05 -9.76 -25.62
C MET A 16 22.94 -9.48 -26.83
N ARG A 17 24.16 -10.04 -26.85
CA ARG A 17 25.10 -9.92 -27.97
C ARG A 17 24.62 -10.72 -29.19
N GLU A 18 24.11 -11.93 -28.99
CA GLU A 18 23.57 -12.81 -30.05
C GLU A 18 22.30 -12.22 -30.69
N ALA A 19 21.42 -11.62 -29.87
CA ALA A 19 20.16 -11.04 -30.35
C ALA A 19 20.36 -9.70 -31.08
N GLY A 20 21.48 -8.99 -30.84
CA GLY A 20 21.83 -7.74 -31.52
C GLY A 20 20.94 -6.54 -31.18
N ASN A 21 19.86 -6.73 -30.41
CA ASN A 21 18.94 -5.70 -29.94
C ASN A 21 19.18 -5.29 -28.48
N GLY A 22 20.14 -5.93 -27.80
CA GLY A 22 20.45 -5.65 -26.39
C GLY A 22 19.44 -6.20 -25.39
N GLU A 23 18.50 -7.05 -25.81
CA GLU A 23 17.52 -7.68 -24.93
C GLU A 23 17.83 -9.15 -24.72
N ALA A 24 17.58 -9.66 -23.51
CA ALA A 24 17.64 -11.08 -23.19
C ALA A 24 16.29 -11.55 -22.68
N SER A 25 15.60 -12.38 -23.47
CA SER A 25 14.34 -12.99 -23.05
C SER A 25 14.58 -13.90 -21.84
N ASN A 26 13.76 -13.73 -20.80
CA ASN A 26 13.84 -14.55 -19.59
C ASN A 26 13.73 -16.05 -19.89
N GLU A 27 12.92 -16.44 -20.88
CA GLU A 27 12.77 -17.84 -21.27
C GLU A 27 14.10 -18.42 -21.79
N VAL A 28 14.75 -17.71 -22.71
CA VAL A 28 16.03 -18.10 -23.32
C VAL A 28 17.16 -18.09 -22.28
N VAL A 29 17.18 -17.08 -21.40
CA VAL A 29 18.14 -17.02 -20.28
C VAL A 29 17.97 -18.22 -19.36
N LEU A 30 16.73 -18.53 -18.95
CA LEU A 30 16.48 -19.64 -18.04
C LEU A 30 16.82 -20.99 -18.67
N GLU A 31 16.50 -21.19 -19.95
CA GLU A 31 16.88 -22.41 -20.68
C GLU A 31 18.40 -22.59 -20.70
N ARG A 32 19.13 -21.54 -21.10
CA ARG A 32 20.61 -21.60 -21.19
C ARG A 32 21.27 -21.75 -19.82
N VAL A 33 20.77 -21.06 -18.79
CA VAL A 33 21.25 -21.21 -17.41
C VAL A 33 21.03 -22.64 -16.89
N ARG A 34 19.86 -23.24 -17.17
CA ARG A 34 19.58 -24.63 -16.78
C ARG A 34 20.47 -25.64 -17.49
N ARG A 35 20.84 -25.37 -18.75
CA ARG A 35 21.73 -26.22 -19.53
C ARG A 35 23.17 -26.12 -19.04
N ASP A 36 23.67 -24.89 -18.89
CA ASP A 36 25.10 -24.61 -18.70
C ASP A 36 25.54 -24.66 -17.23
N PHE A 37 24.60 -24.48 -16.28
CA PHE A 37 24.87 -24.48 -14.83
C PHE A 37 24.00 -25.47 -14.05
N SER A 38 23.62 -26.59 -14.69
CA SER A 38 22.74 -27.60 -14.09
C SER A 38 23.29 -28.15 -12.76
N ASP A 39 24.59 -28.40 -12.68
CA ASP A 39 25.26 -28.96 -11.49
C ASP A 39 25.28 -27.97 -10.32
N GLU A 40 25.58 -26.69 -10.58
CA GLU A 40 25.52 -25.62 -9.58
C GLU A 40 24.10 -25.40 -9.07
N ILE A 41 23.11 -25.46 -9.96
CA ILE A 41 21.69 -25.37 -9.59
C ILE A 41 21.30 -26.55 -8.69
N ALA A 42 21.70 -27.77 -9.04
CA ALA A 42 21.43 -28.96 -8.24
C ALA A 42 22.05 -28.84 -6.83
N LYS A 43 23.31 -28.39 -6.76
CA LYS A 43 24.04 -28.17 -5.51
C LYS A 43 23.41 -27.09 -4.62
N LEU A 44 22.85 -26.05 -5.23
CA LEU A 44 22.25 -24.90 -4.53
C LEU A 44 20.72 -24.97 -4.40
N SER A 45 20.10 -26.07 -4.83
CA SER A 45 18.65 -26.23 -4.94
C SER A 45 17.89 -25.81 -3.68
N SER A 46 18.26 -26.31 -2.50
CA SER A 46 17.61 -25.94 -1.24
C SER A 46 17.79 -24.47 -0.86
N GLN A 47 18.91 -23.83 -1.25
CA GLN A 47 19.12 -22.40 -1.02
C GLN A 47 18.27 -21.55 -1.96
N LEU A 48 18.18 -21.94 -3.24
CA LEU A 48 17.34 -21.29 -4.24
C LEU A 48 15.86 -21.40 -3.88
N GLU A 49 15.41 -22.56 -3.42
CA GLU A 49 14.05 -22.78 -2.92
C GLU A 49 13.72 -21.85 -1.75
N ASN A 50 14.59 -21.79 -0.74
CA ASN A 50 14.39 -20.89 0.40
C ASN A 50 14.31 -19.42 -0.03
N ILE A 51 15.17 -18.98 -0.96
CA ILE A 51 15.11 -17.61 -1.49
C ILE A 51 13.80 -17.36 -2.24
N ALA A 52 13.33 -18.32 -3.05
CA ALA A 52 12.08 -18.21 -3.77
C ALA A 52 10.90 -18.11 -2.79
N LEU A 53 10.85 -18.97 -1.77
CA LEU A 53 9.82 -18.95 -0.73
C LEU A 53 9.83 -17.62 0.06
N VAL A 54 11.00 -17.10 0.44
CA VAL A 54 11.10 -15.79 1.10
C VAL A 54 10.62 -14.66 0.20
N LYS A 55 10.95 -14.68 -1.10
CA LYS A 55 10.46 -13.68 -2.05
C LYS A 55 8.95 -13.75 -2.23
N LEU A 56 8.39 -14.95 -2.36
CA LEU A 56 6.94 -15.15 -2.45
C LEU A 56 6.23 -14.72 -1.16
N LEU A 57 6.78 -15.08 0.00
CA LEU A 57 6.26 -14.66 1.30
C LEU A 57 6.30 -13.13 1.42
N ASN A 58 7.39 -12.49 1.01
CA ASN A 58 7.49 -11.04 0.99
C ASN A 58 6.52 -10.42 -0.01
N GLU A 59 6.28 -11.02 -1.17
CA GLU A 59 5.27 -10.52 -2.11
C GLU A 59 3.87 -10.64 -1.52
N VAL A 60 3.54 -11.77 -0.90
CA VAL A 60 2.23 -11.99 -0.25
C VAL A 60 2.05 -11.07 0.96
N SER A 61 3.09 -10.90 1.78
CA SER A 61 3.04 -10.07 2.99
C SER A 61 3.09 -8.58 2.67
N ASN A 62 3.82 -8.17 1.62
CA ASN A 62 3.94 -6.79 1.17
C ASN A 62 2.99 -6.43 0.03
N ARG A 63 2.09 -7.34 -0.39
CA ARG A 63 0.81 -6.97 -0.99
C ARG A 63 0.02 -6.22 0.09
N LYS A 64 0.43 -4.96 0.36
CA LYS A 64 -0.51 -3.89 0.64
C LYS A 64 -1.53 -4.03 -0.47
N GLY A 65 -2.69 -4.55 -0.10
CA GLY A 65 -3.60 -5.16 -1.04
C GLY A 65 -3.72 -4.29 -2.29
N ARG A 66 -3.77 -4.93 -3.45
CA ARG A 66 -4.68 -4.44 -4.48
C ARG A 66 -5.93 -4.07 -3.70
N ILE A 67 -6.20 -2.77 -3.54
CA ILE A 67 -7.32 -2.30 -2.72
C ILE A 67 -8.49 -3.08 -3.28
N ALA A 68 -8.97 -4.05 -2.50
CA ALA A 68 -10.12 -4.80 -2.90
C ALA A 68 -11.22 -3.76 -2.82
N SER A 69 -11.57 -3.19 -3.97
CA SER A 69 -12.84 -2.53 -4.18
C SER A 69 -13.89 -3.56 -3.77
N GLY A 70 -14.30 -3.56 -2.50
CA GLY A 70 -15.26 -4.53 -1.97
C GLY A 70 -14.87 -5.37 -0.75
N ARG A 71 -13.80 -5.11 0.01
CA ARG A 71 -13.79 -5.60 1.41
C ARG A 71 -14.56 -4.64 2.30
N ALA A 72 -15.82 -5.01 2.51
CA ALA A 72 -16.73 -4.52 3.54
C ALA A 72 -16.12 -4.67 4.95
N PHE A 73 -15.14 -3.84 5.28
CA PHE A 73 -15.24 -3.17 6.58
C PHE A 73 -16.39 -2.18 6.46
N PRO A 74 -17.20 -1.93 7.50
CA PRO A 74 -18.12 -0.81 7.48
C PRO A 74 -17.23 0.39 7.14
N ASP A 75 -17.42 0.97 5.96
CA ASP A 75 -16.68 2.16 5.59
C ASP A 75 -17.13 3.21 6.59
N LEU A 76 -16.36 3.38 7.67
CA LEU A 76 -16.61 4.38 8.70
C LEU A 76 -16.78 5.76 8.06
N PHE A 77 -16.16 5.95 6.90
CA PHE A 77 -16.17 7.17 6.12
C PHE A 77 -17.14 7.16 4.93
N GLY A 78 -17.93 6.09 4.73
CA GLY A 78 -19.04 6.04 3.77
C GLY A 78 -18.71 6.60 2.37
N ASP A 79 -19.39 7.69 1.99
CA ASP A 79 -19.25 8.33 0.67
C ASP A 79 -17.95 9.16 0.50
N TYR A 80 -17.15 9.32 1.57
CA TYR A 80 -15.93 10.11 1.52
C TYR A 80 -14.75 9.27 1.00
N GLY A 81 -14.53 9.30 -0.31
CA GLY A 81 -13.42 8.62 -0.96
C GLY A 81 -12.03 9.18 -0.63
N ASN A 82 -10.99 8.34 -0.75
CA ASN A 82 -9.57 8.69 -0.61
C ASN A 82 -9.11 9.21 0.76
N ILE A 83 -9.83 8.90 1.84
CA ILE A 83 -9.37 9.21 3.19
C ILE A 83 -8.24 8.23 3.59
N PRO A 84 -7.09 8.73 4.06
CA PRO A 84 -6.03 7.86 4.55
C PRO A 84 -6.53 7.09 5.77
N THR A 85 -6.23 5.80 5.88
CA THR A 85 -6.62 4.98 7.04
C THR A 85 -5.80 5.29 8.29
N GLN A 86 -4.58 5.83 8.11
CA GLN A 86 -3.70 6.24 9.20
C GLN A 86 -3.08 7.60 8.89
N VAL A 87 -3.01 8.46 9.90
CA VAL A 87 -2.30 9.75 9.83
C VAL A 87 -1.15 9.76 10.83
N THR A 88 -0.13 10.57 10.54
CA THR A 88 0.99 10.78 11.46
C THR A 88 0.79 12.11 12.17
N ILE A 89 0.49 12.06 13.48
CA ILE A 89 0.18 13.26 14.27
C ILE A 89 1.45 13.94 14.76
N SER A 90 2.47 13.14 15.12
CA SER A 90 3.75 13.65 15.60
C SER A 90 4.90 12.73 15.18
N ARG A 91 6.14 13.14 15.45
CA ARG A 91 7.35 12.42 15.01
C ARG A 91 7.30 10.98 15.52
N ARG A 92 7.08 10.02 14.60
CA ARG A 92 6.94 8.58 14.82
C ARG A 92 5.64 8.09 15.47
N ILE A 93 4.63 8.96 15.67
CA ILE A 93 3.32 8.54 16.18
C ILE A 93 2.30 8.53 15.04
N LYS A 94 1.84 7.33 14.69
CA LYS A 94 0.74 7.10 13.76
C LYS A 94 -0.52 6.81 14.54
N LYS A 95 -1.62 7.45 14.18
CA LYS A 95 -2.95 7.20 14.74
C LYS A 95 -3.89 6.81 13.62
N SER A 96 -4.88 5.98 13.94
CA SER A 96 -5.98 5.70 13.01
C SER A 96 -6.75 6.99 12.74
N THR A 97 -7.13 7.23 11.49
CA THR A 97 -7.92 8.43 11.14
C THR A 97 -9.27 8.44 11.84
N ALA A 98 -9.82 7.28 12.17
CA ALA A 98 -11.09 7.15 12.88
C ALA A 98 -11.01 7.62 14.35
N GLU A 99 -9.82 7.58 14.95
CA GLU A 99 -9.57 7.95 16.35
C GLU A 99 -9.14 9.41 16.52
N LEU A 100 -9.04 10.16 15.43
CA LEU A 100 -8.69 11.58 15.49
C LEU A 100 -9.87 12.38 16.04
N THR A 101 -9.56 13.45 16.77
CA THR A 101 -10.51 14.54 16.97
C THR A 101 -10.55 15.44 15.74
N ILE A 102 -11.59 16.28 15.60
CA ILE A 102 -11.68 17.26 14.52
C ILE A 102 -10.47 18.21 14.53
N ALA A 103 -9.98 18.59 15.70
CA ALA A 103 -8.81 19.46 15.85
C ALA A 103 -7.53 18.77 15.35
N GLU A 104 -7.28 17.51 15.74
CA GLU A 104 -6.13 16.73 15.28
C GLU A 104 -6.16 16.51 13.76
N ALA A 105 -7.35 16.21 13.20
CA ALA A 105 -7.55 16.01 11.78
C ALA A 105 -7.34 17.31 10.96
N SER A 106 -7.81 18.46 11.48
CA SER A 106 -7.62 19.77 10.87
C SER A 106 -6.14 20.16 10.86
N LEU A 107 -5.44 19.97 11.99
CA LEU A 107 -4.02 20.23 12.11
C LEU A 107 -3.20 19.37 11.14
N TRP A 108 -3.56 18.09 11.00
CA TRP A 108 -2.91 17.20 10.04
C TRP A 108 -3.12 17.67 8.60
N LEU A 109 -4.34 18.08 8.25
CA LEU A 109 -4.64 18.64 6.94
C LEU A 109 -3.84 19.91 6.65
N GLU A 110 -3.74 20.84 7.60
CA GLU A 110 -2.94 22.05 7.45
C GLU A 110 -1.46 21.74 7.23
N ALA A 111 -0.91 20.78 7.98
CA ALA A 111 0.48 20.35 7.84
C ALA A 111 0.77 19.63 6.51
N HIS A 112 -0.22 18.93 5.94
CA HIS A 112 -0.05 18.08 4.74
C HIS A 112 -0.62 18.71 3.47
N THR A 113 -1.33 19.82 3.56
CA THR A 113 -1.77 20.62 2.41
C THR A 113 -1.04 21.96 2.41
N LYS A 114 0.19 21.97 1.88
CA LYS A 114 0.96 23.22 1.65
C LYS A 114 0.25 24.21 0.71
N GLN A 115 -0.81 23.79 0.03
CA GLN A 115 -1.68 24.64 -0.78
C GLN A 115 -3.15 24.27 -0.54
N ARG A 116 -4.00 25.29 -0.52
CA ARG A 116 -5.46 25.18 -0.36
C ARG A 116 -6.15 24.32 -1.43
N ASP A 117 -5.47 23.82 -2.47
CA ASP A 117 -6.10 23.14 -3.62
C ASP A 117 -5.57 21.73 -3.94
N THR A 118 -5.08 20.97 -2.95
CA THR A 118 -4.76 19.56 -3.23
C THR A 118 -6.04 18.74 -3.38
N ALA A 119 -6.46 18.47 -4.62
CA ALA A 119 -7.63 17.65 -4.97
C ALA A 119 -7.69 16.31 -4.19
N LYS A 120 -6.51 15.78 -3.83
CA LYS A 120 -6.32 14.58 -3.03
C LYS A 120 -6.96 14.61 -1.63
N HIS A 121 -7.17 15.78 -1.04
CA HIS A 121 -7.64 15.93 0.34
C HIS A 121 -8.97 16.70 0.46
N GLN A 122 -9.63 17.01 -0.66
CA GLN A 122 -10.92 17.72 -0.68
C GLN A 122 -12.03 16.92 0.02
N ALA A 123 -12.09 15.61 -0.20
CA ALA A 123 -13.07 14.74 0.47
C ALA A 123 -12.90 14.75 2.00
N PHE A 124 -11.66 14.74 2.49
CA PHE A 124 -11.37 14.79 3.93
C PHE A 124 -11.74 16.15 4.54
N ARG A 125 -11.55 17.26 3.81
CA ARG A 125 -12.01 18.59 4.24
C ARG A 125 -13.53 18.69 4.31
N LYS A 126 -14.22 18.23 3.25
CA LYS A 126 -15.69 18.21 3.22
C LYS A 126 -16.25 17.40 4.38
N MET A 127 -15.64 16.24 4.67
CA MET A 127 -16.01 15.43 5.83
C MET A 127 -15.86 16.21 7.14
N LEU A 128 -14.75 16.92 7.36
CA LEU A 128 -14.58 17.69 8.59
C LEU A 128 -15.58 18.85 8.70
N GLU A 129 -15.95 19.50 7.60
CA GLU A 129 -17.01 20.51 7.61
C GLU A 129 -18.38 19.91 7.94
N ASP A 130 -18.71 18.76 7.35
CA ASP A 130 -19.97 18.05 7.61
C ASP A 130 -20.04 17.48 9.05
N LEU A 131 -18.90 17.14 9.65
CA LEU A 131 -18.82 16.63 11.02
C LEU A 131 -18.77 17.73 12.08
N LYS A 132 -18.32 18.95 11.75
CA LYS A 132 -18.37 20.10 12.66
C LYS A 132 -19.79 20.41 13.14
N SER A 133 -20.80 20.24 12.29
CA SER A 133 -22.21 20.46 12.65
C SER A 133 -22.78 19.40 13.60
N HIS A 134 -22.10 18.25 13.73
CA HIS A 134 -22.53 17.12 14.56
C HIS A 134 -21.59 16.88 15.76
N GLN A 135 -20.64 17.80 15.99
CA GLN A 135 -19.74 17.74 17.14
C GLN A 135 -20.47 18.21 18.39
N HIS A 136 -20.56 17.36 19.41
CA HIS A 136 -21.16 17.72 20.70
C HIS A 136 -20.09 18.03 21.75
N PHE A 137 -18.97 17.29 21.72
CA PHE A 137 -17.85 17.46 22.65
C PHE A 137 -16.51 17.66 21.90
N GLU A 138 -15.57 18.38 22.53
CA GLU A 138 -14.26 18.66 21.93
C GLU A 138 -13.40 17.39 21.75
N ASP A 139 -13.60 16.39 22.61
CA ASP A 139 -12.89 15.11 22.59
C ASP A 139 -13.56 14.03 21.71
N ASP A 140 -14.68 14.37 21.05
CA ASP A 140 -15.36 13.41 20.18
C ASP A 140 -14.44 13.00 19.02
N THR A 141 -14.22 11.69 18.88
CA THR A 141 -13.46 11.12 17.76
C THR A 141 -14.31 11.11 16.50
N LEU A 142 -13.66 11.17 15.33
CA LEU A 142 -14.36 11.12 14.03
C LEU A 142 -15.29 9.91 13.92
N ALA A 143 -14.88 8.73 14.44
CA ALA A 143 -15.73 7.55 14.51
C ALA A 143 -17.03 7.78 15.31
N THR A 144 -16.92 8.41 16.47
CA THR A 144 -18.07 8.69 17.36
C THR A 144 -19.04 9.67 16.71
N ILE A 145 -18.53 10.70 16.02
CA ILE A 145 -19.36 11.69 15.33
C ILE A 145 -20.06 11.07 14.11
N LEU A 146 -19.35 10.24 13.34
CA LEU A 146 -19.90 9.54 12.17
C LEU A 146 -20.99 8.55 12.56
N GLU A 147 -20.81 7.82 13.66
CA GLU A 147 -21.85 6.91 14.18
C GLU A 147 -23.09 7.67 14.65
N ARG A 148 -22.92 8.80 15.35
CA ARG A 148 -24.06 9.65 15.75
C ARG A 148 -24.81 10.21 14.55
N ARG A 149 -24.09 10.67 13.52
CA ARG A 149 -24.72 11.11 12.27
C ARG A 149 -25.51 9.98 11.60
N ARG A 150 -24.97 8.76 11.59
CA ARG A 150 -25.66 7.59 11.04
C ARG A 150 -26.96 7.30 11.79
N VAL A 151 -26.94 7.37 13.12
CA VAL A 151 -28.13 7.16 13.97
C VAL A 151 -29.16 8.28 13.78
N SER A 152 -28.73 9.55 13.74
CA SER A 152 -29.63 10.69 13.52
C SER A 152 -30.28 10.66 12.12
N GLY A 153 -29.52 10.31 11.08
CA GLY A 153 -30.05 10.16 9.73
C GLY A 153 -31.02 8.98 9.56
N GLN A 154 -30.92 7.94 10.39
CA GLN A 154 -31.89 6.85 10.44
C GLN A 154 -33.18 7.24 11.18
N MET A 155 -33.14 8.22 12.09
CA MET A 155 -34.33 8.73 12.78
C MET A 155 -35.15 9.73 11.94
N GLU A 156 -34.55 10.45 11.00
CA GLU A 156 -35.28 11.35 10.09
C GLU A 156 -35.97 10.63 8.92
N LEU A 157 -35.69 9.35 8.72
CA LEU A 157 -36.25 8.50 7.65
C LEU A 157 -37.29 7.48 8.15
N ALA A 158 -37.67 7.54 9.43
CA ALA A 158 -38.71 6.71 10.05
C ALA A 158 -39.92 7.57 10.42
#